data_AF-A0A3D9AML7-F1
#
_entry.id   AF-A0A3D9AML7-F1
#
_cell.length_a   1.000
_cell.length_b   1.000
_cell.length_c   1.000
_cell.angle_alpha   90.00
_cell.angle_beta   90.00
_cell.angle_gamma   90.00
#
_symmetry.space_group_name_H-M   'P 1'
#
loop_
_entity.id
_entity.type
_entity.pdbx_description
1 polymer ?
#
loop_
_entity_poly.entity_id
_entity_poly.type
_entity_poly.pdbx_seq_one_letter_code
_entity_poly.pdbx_strand_id
1 'polypeptide(L)'
;MGYYLYKGLKKPLVFFGLKGKYIIYAVAVIGAGVVAALLLSKFGLLGSLLGLLVTAGGVYLIFKRQDKNGLYDKTKNFDQIFIFPKRLNNKRFLKDGKDKETGI
;
A
#
# COMPACT_ATOMS: atom_id res chain seq x y z
N MET A 1 -0.56 -18.80 -8.94
CA MET A 1 -0.45 -17.46 -9.58
C MET A 1 -1.76 -16.71 -9.34
N GLY A 2 -1.76 -15.73 -8.44
CA GLY A 2 -2.97 -14.96 -8.07
C GLY A 2 -3.07 -13.68 -8.88
N TYR A 3 -4.22 -13.44 -9.51
CA TYR A 3 -4.49 -12.23 -10.30
C TYR A 3 -4.73 -11.04 -9.37
N TYR A 4 -4.06 -9.91 -9.60
CA TYR A 4 -4.34 -8.67 -8.89
C TYR A 4 -5.69 -8.12 -9.37
N LEU A 5 -6.71 -8.24 -8.54
CA LEU A 5 -8.07 -7.79 -8.86
C LEU A 5 -8.16 -6.26 -8.75
N TYR A 6 -7.79 -5.54 -9.81
CA TYR A 6 -8.03 -4.11 -9.94
C TYR A 6 -9.48 -3.89 -10.41
N LYS A 7 -10.47 -4.17 -9.55
CA LYS A 7 -11.89 -3.87 -9.84
C LYS A 7 -12.09 -2.35 -9.92
N GLY A 8 -11.99 -1.78 -11.12
CA GLY A 8 -12.30 -0.37 -11.39
C GLY A 8 -11.33 0.68 -10.80
N LEU A 9 -10.35 0.27 -9.98
CA LEU A 9 -9.33 1.17 -9.44
C LEU A 9 -8.14 1.28 -10.40
N LYS A 10 -7.69 2.52 -10.66
CA LYS A 10 -6.43 2.78 -11.37
C LYS A 10 -5.29 2.02 -10.68
N LYS A 11 -4.40 1.43 -11.48
CA LYS A 11 -3.19 0.76 -10.99
C LYS A 11 -2.36 1.76 -10.17
N PRO A 12 -2.03 1.47 -8.90
CA PRO A 12 -1.20 2.35 -8.11
C PRO A 12 0.23 2.34 -8.64
N LEU A 13 0.98 3.41 -8.39
CA LEU A 13 2.41 3.47 -8.68
C LEU A 13 3.12 2.35 -7.91
N VAL A 14 3.97 1.58 -8.61
CA VAL A 14 4.75 0.50 -8.03
C VAL A 14 6.23 0.74 -8.32
N PHE A 15 7.07 0.70 -7.29
CA PHE A 15 8.51 0.83 -7.40
C PHE A 15 9.17 -0.25 -6.55
N PHE A 16 9.90 -1.18 -7.19
CA PHE A 16 10.55 -2.32 -6.53
C PHE A 16 9.65 -3.08 -5.52
N GLY A 17 8.39 -3.31 -5.89
CA GLY A 17 7.42 -4.01 -5.04
C GLY A 17 6.69 -3.14 -4.02
N LEU A 18 7.21 -1.95 -3.68
CA LEU A 18 6.49 -0.96 -2.88
C LEU A 18 5.43 -0.24 -3.72
N LYS A 19 4.30 0.10 -3.10
CA LYS A 19 3.15 0.70 -3.77
C LYS A 19 2.74 2.01 -3.10
N GLY A 20 2.45 3.03 -3.91
CA GLY A 20 1.92 4.33 -3.47
C GLY A 20 2.62 4.90 -2.23
N LYS A 21 1.88 5.10 -1.11
CA LYS A 21 2.38 5.76 0.11
C LYS A 21 3.65 5.14 0.70
N TYR A 22 3.84 3.83 0.54
CA TYR A 22 5.01 3.13 1.08
C TYR A 22 6.31 3.46 0.34
N ILE A 23 6.23 3.95 -0.91
CA ILE A 23 7.40 4.43 -1.65
C ILE A 23 7.98 5.65 -0.93
N ILE A 24 7.14 6.60 -0.51
CA ILE A 24 7.57 7.80 0.21
C ILE A 24 8.17 7.42 1.57
N TYR A 25 7.57 6.47 2.28
CA TYR A 25 8.13 5.98 3.54
C TYR A 25 9.51 5.35 3.35
N ALA A 26 9.71 4.56 2.29
CA ALA A 26 11.01 3.94 2.03
C ALA A 26 12.07 4.97 1.67
N VAL A 27 11.74 5.96 0.83
CA VAL A 27 12.65 7.07 0.51
C VAL A 27 13.02 7.85 1.78
N ALA A 28 12.05 8.14 2.64
CA ALA A 28 12.31 8.82 3.91
C ALA A 28 13.23 8.02 4.83
N VAL A 29 13.00 6.71 4.97
CA VAL A 29 13.86 5.82 5.79
C VAL A 29 15.26 5.71 5.21
N ILE A 30 15.41 5.56 3.90
CA ILE A 30 16.72 5.49 3.25
C ILE A 30 17.47 6.82 3.43
N GLY A 31 16.81 7.95 3.21
CA GLY A 31 17.39 9.28 3.40
C GLY A 31 17.86 9.50 4.83
N ALA A 32 17.00 9.23 5.81
CA ALA A 32 17.35 9.32 7.23
C ALA A 32 18.48 8.33 7.62
N GLY A 33 18.45 7.13 7.03
CA GLY A 33 19.45 6.10 7.23
C GLY A 33 20.85 6.49 6.78
N VAL A 34 20.96 7.15 5.62
CA VAL A 34 22.24 7.71 5.14
C VAL A 34 22.77 8.75 6.11
N VAL A 35 21.94 9.69 6.55
CA VAL A 35 22.37 10.70 7.54
C VAL A 35 22.80 10.04 8.85
N ALA A 36 22.04 9.06 9.34
CA ALA A 36 22.39 8.32 10.55
C ALA A 36 23.72 7.57 10.41
N ALA A 37 23.96 6.89 9.28
CA ALA A 37 25.21 6.19 9.03
C ALA A 37 26.42 7.13 8.98
N LEU A 38 26.25 8.34 8.41
CA LEU A 38 27.29 9.39 8.41
C LEU A 38 27.57 9.94 9.81
N LEU A 39 26.56 10.07 10.66
CA LEU A 39 26.75 10.50 12.05
C LEU A 39 27.42 9.39 12.87
N LEU A 40 26.99 8.15 12.68
CA LEU A 40 27.52 6.97 13.36
C LEU A 40 28.93 6.60 12.89
N SER A 41 29.36 7.02 11.70
CA SER A 41 30.72 6.74 11.21
C SER A 41 31.80 7.39 12.08
N LYS A 42 31.46 8.36 12.94
CA LYS A 42 32.36 8.90 13.97
C LYS A 42 32.83 7.82 14.96
N PHE A 43 32.04 6.77 15.15
CA PHE A 43 32.40 5.59 15.94
C PHE A 43 33.13 4.52 15.11
N GLY A 44 33.61 4.88 13.93
CA GLY A 44 34.33 4.00 13.00
C GLY A 44 33.42 3.12 12.15
N LEU A 45 34.00 2.08 11.56
CA LEU A 45 33.33 1.16 10.64
C LEU A 45 32.09 0.51 11.27
N LEU A 46 32.19 0.08 12.54
CA LEU A 46 31.09 -0.57 13.26
C LEU A 46 29.87 0.34 13.39
N GLY A 47 30.07 1.63 13.62
CA GLY A 47 28.97 2.60 13.67
C GLY A 47 28.26 2.73 12.32
N SER A 48 29.02 2.84 11.23
CA SER A 48 28.43 2.90 9.88
C SER A 48 27.66 1.62 9.51
N LEU A 49 28.19 0.44 9.88
CA LEU A 49 27.52 -0.85 9.67
C LEU A 49 26.21 -0.95 10.47
N LEU A 50 26.22 -0.48 11.72
CA LEU A 50 25.00 -0.37 12.53
C LEU A 50 23.96 0.53 11.86
N GLY A 51 24.37 1.70 11.37
CA GLY A 51 23.48 2.61 10.64
C GLY A 51 22.86 1.96 9.41
N LEU A 52 23.65 1.24 8.62
CA LEU A 52 23.17 0.48 7.46
C LEU A 52 22.21 -0.65 7.85
N LEU A 53 22.52 -1.41 8.90
CA LEU A 53 21.65 -2.49 9.39
C LEU A 53 20.29 -1.97 9.84
N VAL A 54 20.26 -0.88 10.61
CA VAL A 54 19.01 -0.24 11.06
C VAL A 54 18.20 0.26 9.85
N THR A 55 18.87 0.86 8.87
CA THR A 55 18.22 1.34 7.64
C THR A 55 17.60 0.19 6.85
N ALA A 56 18.36 -0.89 6.63
CA ALA A 56 17.86 -2.09 5.96
C ALA A 56 16.67 -2.71 6.70
N GLY A 57 16.75 -2.79 8.04
CA GLY A 57 15.65 -3.22 8.89
C GLY A 57 14.41 -2.33 8.75
N GLY A 58 14.58 -1.01 8.72
CA GLY A 58 13.50 -0.05 8.51
C GLY A 58 12.79 -0.23 7.18
N VAL A 59 13.54 -0.41 6.08
CA VAL A 59 12.98 -0.70 4.75
C VAL A 59 12.23 -2.03 4.76
N TYR A 60 12.80 -3.08 5.37
CA TYR A 60 12.13 -4.38 5.49
C TYR A 60 10.79 -4.29 6.25
N LEU A 61 10.74 -3.50 7.33
CA LEU A 61 9.50 -3.27 8.08
C LEU A 61 8.44 -2.56 7.25
N ILE A 62 8.84 -1.68 6.32
CA ILE A 62 7.91 -1.03 5.38
C ILE A 62 7.28 -2.07 4.44
N PHE A 63 8.07 -2.97 3.86
CA PHE A 63 7.54 -4.08 3.05
C PHE A 63 6.55 -4.92 3.85
N LYS A 64 6.94 -5.36 5.06
CA LYS A 64 6.07 -6.16 5.93
C LYS A 64 4.79 -5.42 6.32
N ARG A 65 4.86 -4.10 6.53
CA ARG A 65 3.69 -3.27 6.84
C ARG A 65 2.77 -3.12 5.63
N GLN A 66 3.34 -2.95 4.44
CA GLN A 66 2.57 -2.91 3.19
C GLN A 66 1.80 -4.21 2.97
N ASP A 67 2.45 -5.36 3.17
CA ASP A 67 1.81 -6.66 2.94
C ASP A 67 0.67 -6.92 3.94
N LYS A 68 0.83 -6.49 5.20
CA LYS A 68 -0.19 -6.69 6.24
C LYS A 68 -1.35 -5.71 6.17
N ASN A 69 -1.06 -4.42 5.97
CA ASN A 69 -2.09 -3.37 6.06
C ASN A 69 -2.67 -2.99 4.70
N GLY A 70 -1.99 -3.33 3.61
CA GLY A 70 -2.38 -2.91 2.27
C GLY A 70 -2.18 -1.42 2.02
N LEU A 71 -2.54 -0.96 0.82
CA LEU A 71 -2.31 0.42 0.38
C LEU A 71 -3.30 1.44 0.96
N TYR A 72 -4.54 1.01 1.16
CA TYR A 72 -5.64 1.87 1.59
C TYR A 72 -6.07 1.49 2.99
N ASP A 73 -6.34 2.49 3.82
CA ASP A 73 -6.90 2.27 5.14
C ASP A 73 -8.36 1.84 4.94
N LYS A 74 -8.65 0.60 5.35
CA LYS A 74 -9.99 0.03 5.28
C LYS A 74 -10.65 0.20 6.63
N THR A 75 -11.85 0.76 6.67
CA THR A 75 -12.69 0.74 7.87
C THR A 75 -12.89 -0.72 8.27
N LYS A 76 -12.39 -1.08 9.45
CA LYS A 76 -12.55 -2.44 9.98
C LYS A 76 -13.80 -2.45 10.85
N ASN A 77 -14.90 -2.91 10.28
CA ASN A 77 -16.15 -3.05 11.00
C ASN A 77 -16.17 -4.45 11.64
N PHE A 78 -15.49 -4.58 12.78
CA PHE A 78 -15.41 -5.86 13.50
C PHE A 78 -16.71 -6.19 14.25
N ASP A 79 -17.47 -5.16 14.67
CA ASP A 79 -18.67 -5.31 15.50
C ASP A 79 -19.98 -5.16 14.71
N GLN A 80 -19.94 -5.24 13.38
CA GLN A 80 -21.12 -5.02 12.52
C GLN A 80 -21.39 -6.22 11.63
N ILE A 81 -22.65 -6.66 11.61
CA ILE A 81 -23.14 -7.70 10.69
C ILE A 81 -23.73 -7.01 9.45
N PHE A 82 -23.10 -7.20 8.30
CA PHE A 82 -23.63 -6.73 7.02
C PHE A 82 -24.57 -7.77 6.42
N ILE A 83 -25.88 -7.54 6.53
CA ILE A 83 -26.90 -8.35 5.86
C ILE A 83 -27.07 -7.82 4.44
N PHE A 84 -26.56 -8.57 3.45
CA PHE A 84 -26.84 -8.29 2.05
C PHE A 84 -28.17 -8.93 1.65
N PRO A 85 -29.09 -8.19 1.01
CA PRO A 85 -30.35 -8.76 0.56
C PRO A 85 -30.11 -9.79 -0.56
N LYS A 86 -30.82 -10.92 -0.50
CA LYS A 86 -30.74 -12.02 -1.51
C LYS A 86 -31.05 -11.54 -2.94
N ARG A 87 -31.81 -10.45 -3.08
CA ARG A 87 -32.00 -9.73 -4.34
C ARG A 87 -31.69 -8.25 -4.13
N LEU A 88 -30.59 -7.79 -4.72
CA LEU A 88 -30.31 -6.36 -4.87
C LEU A 88 -31.27 -5.79 -5.92
N ASN A 89 -32.51 -5.45 -5.55
CA ASN A 89 -33.44 -4.76 -6.43
C ASN A 89 -33.12 -3.26 -6.46
N ASN A 90 -31.94 -2.91 -6.99
CA ASN A 90 -31.52 -1.53 -7.06
C ASN A 90 -31.91 -0.94 -8.43
N LYS A 91 -33.20 -0.59 -8.55
CA LYS A 91 -33.79 -0.03 -9.80
C LYS A 91 -33.03 1.19 -10.33
N ARG A 92 -32.31 1.91 -9.46
CA ARG A 92 -31.52 3.10 -9.81
C ARG A 92 -30.24 2.75 -10.59
N PHE A 93 -29.52 1.70 -10.20
CA PHE A 93 -28.32 1.23 -10.92
C PHE A 93 -28.66 0.42 -12.18
N LEU A 94 -29.81 -0.25 -12.20
CA LEU A 94 -30.28 -1.02 -13.36
C LEU A 94 -30.87 -0.13 -14.47
N LYS A 95 -31.33 1.09 -14.14
CA LYS A 95 -31.76 2.09 -15.15
C LYS A 95 -30.59 2.61 -15.96
N ASP A 96 -29.46 2.88 -15.29
CA ASP A 96 -28.27 3.49 -15.90
C ASP A 96 -27.56 2.60 -16.94
N GLY A 97 -27.90 1.30 -16.97
CA GLY A 97 -27.44 0.34 -17.98
C GLY A 97 -28.37 0.17 -19.19
N LYS A 98 -29.63 0.62 -19.12
CA LYS A 98 -30.58 0.54 -20.24
C LYS A 98 -30.52 1.75 -21.18
N ASP A 99 -30.05 2.90 -20.70
CA ASP A 99 -29.96 4.12 -21.51
C ASP A 99 -28.68 4.18 -22.38
N LYS A 100 -27.87 3.11 -22.38
CA LYS A 100 -26.66 2.96 -23.20
C LYS A 100 -26.83 1.92 -24.29
N GLU A 101 -28.04 1.78 -24.85
CA GLU A 101 -28.17 1.20 -26.19
C GLU A 101 -27.38 2.10 -27.15
N THR A 102 -26.22 1.61 -27.55
CA THR A 102 -25.37 2.21 -28.56
C THR A 102 -26.14 2.25 -29.87
N GLY A 103 -26.68 3.43 -30.19
CA GLY A 103 -26.93 3.77 -31.57
C GLY A 103 -25.59 3.92 -32.28
N ILE A 104 -25.16 2.85 -32.95
CA ILE A 104 -24.41 2.72 -34.21
C ILE A 104 -24.28 1.21 -34.48
#